data_AF-A0A8T2JRM6-F1
#
_entry.id   AF-A0A8T2JRM6-F1
#
_cell.length_a   1.000
_cell.length_b   1.000
_cell.length_c   1.000
_cell.angle_alpha   90.00
_cell.angle_beta   90.00
_cell.angle_gamma   90.00
#
_symmetry.space_group_name_H-M   'P 1'
#
loop_
_entity.id
_entity.type
_entity.pdbx_description
1 polymer ?
#
loop_
_entity_poly.entity_id
_entity_poly.type
_entity_poly.pdbx_seq_one_letter_code
_entity_poly.pdbx_strand_id
1 'polypeptide(L)'
;MDAFCASLLQVFRDNLHNDRVSVPLLKSLNQMLSNGCFDIYTQEKNHPFALDILELCKEETRRSKNVQKLRSGTDVLCGLVQFPGEIRKKVLFQLLLLLCHTFPIIRKSTASSAYEMLLTYDDVVDPEILDDVLAVLSDTTWDGDLPGVREQRNQLCDLMKVPKPKLVSKVSQS
;
A
#
# COMPACT_ATOMS: atom_id res chain seq x y z
N MET A 1 14.62 4.69 20.46
CA MET A 1 13.79 4.28 19.31
C MET A 1 14.61 4.24 18.03
N ASP A 2 15.39 5.28 17.73
CA ASP A 2 16.06 5.42 16.42
C ASP A 2 17.03 4.29 16.06
N ALA A 3 17.82 3.80 17.02
CA ALA A 3 18.73 2.66 16.78
C ALA A 3 17.98 1.37 16.42
N PHE A 4 16.82 1.13 17.03
CA PHE A 4 15.95 0.00 16.69
C PHE A 4 15.39 0.16 15.27
N CYS A 5 14.87 1.35 14.95
CA CYS A 5 14.32 1.65 13.62
C CYS A 5 15.38 1.55 12.52
N ALA A 6 16.60 2.05 12.77
CA ALA A 6 17.73 1.92 11.86
C ALA A 6 18.10 0.45 11.64
N SER A 7 18.14 -0.36 12.70
CA SER A 7 18.41 -1.80 12.61
C SER A 7 17.32 -2.54 11.85
N LEU A 8 16.05 -2.19 12.08
CA LEU A 8 14.91 -2.77 11.39
C LEU A 8 14.95 -2.49 9.88
N LEU A 9 15.24 -1.24 9.50
CA LEU A 9 15.43 -0.85 8.10
C LEU A 9 16.64 -1.57 7.48
N GLN A 10 17.73 -1.70 8.22
CA GLN A 10 18.92 -2.41 7.76
C GLN A 10 18.63 -3.89 7.49
N VAL A 11 17.95 -4.57 8.42
CA VAL A 11 17.53 -5.97 8.24
C VAL A 11 16.62 -6.12 7.02
N PHE A 12 15.69 -5.19 6.79
CA PHE A 12 14.85 -5.24 5.60
C PHE A 12 15.69 -5.05 4.32
N ARG A 13 16.57 -4.05 4.27
CA ARG A 13 17.47 -3.79 3.13
C ARG A 13 18.33 -5.01 2.79
N ASP A 14 18.95 -5.61 3.79
CA ASP A 14 19.88 -6.75 3.61
C ASP A 14 19.17 -8.02 3.17
N ASN A 15 17.85 -8.11 3.38
CA ASN A 15 17.03 -9.28 3.07
C ASN A 15 15.98 -9.02 1.99
N LEU A 16 16.14 -7.95 1.20
CA LEU A 16 15.30 -7.71 0.03
C LEU A 16 15.33 -8.93 -0.90
N HIS A 17 14.15 -9.32 -1.38
CA HIS A 17 13.91 -10.48 -2.24
C HIS A 17 14.21 -11.85 -1.62
N ASN A 18 14.55 -11.91 -0.33
CA ASN A 18 14.64 -13.16 0.42
C ASN A 18 13.33 -13.44 1.16
N ASP A 19 12.38 -14.08 0.48
CA ASP A 19 11.02 -14.35 0.98
C ASP A 19 10.97 -15.07 2.34
N ARG A 20 12.01 -15.84 2.68
CA ARG A 20 12.10 -16.52 3.99
C ARG A 20 12.26 -15.56 5.16
N VAL A 21 12.78 -14.37 4.91
CA VAL A 21 13.02 -13.33 5.91
C VAL A 21 12.10 -12.14 5.71
N SER A 22 11.95 -11.65 4.47
CA SER A 22 11.17 -10.46 4.17
C SER A 22 9.68 -10.62 4.47
N VAL A 23 9.08 -11.80 4.23
CA VAL A 23 7.64 -12.03 4.51
C VAL A 23 7.35 -12.03 6.01
N PRO A 24 8.06 -12.79 6.86
CA PRO A 24 7.93 -12.64 8.32
C PRO A 24 8.17 -11.21 8.80
N LEU A 25 9.19 -10.53 8.24
CA LEU A 25 9.50 -9.15 8.61
C LEU A 25 8.37 -8.18 8.30
N LEU A 26 7.74 -8.28 7.12
CA LEU A 26 6.55 -7.49 6.76
C LEU A 26 5.39 -7.73 7.73
N LYS A 27 5.18 -8.99 8.16
CA LYS A 27 4.14 -9.31 9.16
C LYS A 27 4.46 -8.69 10.51
N SER A 28 5.71 -8.76 10.95
CA SER A 28 6.16 -8.11 12.18
C SER A 28 5.98 -6.59 12.09
N LEU A 29 6.39 -5.97 10.97
CA LEU A 29 6.19 -4.53 10.73
C LEU A 29 4.72 -4.14 10.83
N ASN A 30 3.82 -4.90 10.21
CA ASN A 30 2.37 -4.66 10.32
C ASN A 30 1.92 -4.70 11.78
N GLN A 31 2.31 -5.72 12.55
CA GLN A 31 1.98 -5.80 13.97
C GLN A 31 2.50 -4.59 14.76
N MET A 32 3.74 -4.15 14.50
CA MET A 32 4.30 -2.98 15.19
C MET A 32 3.55 -1.70 14.84
N LEU A 33 3.14 -1.53 13.57
CA LEU A 33 2.31 -0.41 13.12
C LEU A 33 0.93 -0.42 13.79
N SER A 34 0.26 -1.57 13.86
CA SER A 34 -1.08 -1.70 14.46
C SER A 34 -1.06 -1.51 15.98
N ASN A 35 0.05 -1.78 16.65
CA ASN A 35 0.20 -1.64 18.10
C ASN A 35 0.80 -0.28 18.52
N GLY A 36 0.84 0.71 17.62
CA GLY A 36 1.31 2.07 17.94
C GLY A 36 2.79 2.18 18.29
N CYS A 37 3.61 1.19 17.90
CA CYS A 37 5.05 1.21 18.23
C CYS A 37 5.79 2.40 17.61
N PHE A 38 5.20 3.07 16.61
CA PHE A 38 5.82 4.19 15.88
C PHE A 38 5.03 5.51 16.02
N ASP A 39 4.10 5.60 16.98
CA ASP A 39 3.24 6.79 17.18
C ASP A 39 4.04 8.08 17.41
N ILE A 40 5.24 7.97 18.00
CA ILE A 40 6.13 9.13 18.19
C ILE A 40 6.51 9.81 16.86
N TYR A 41 6.52 9.07 15.75
CA TYR A 41 6.88 9.57 14.43
C TYR A 41 5.67 10.06 13.62
N THR A 42 4.44 9.88 14.11
CA THR A 42 3.24 10.38 13.43
C THR A 42 3.02 11.88 13.66
N GLN A 43 3.79 12.50 14.56
CA GLN A 43 3.78 13.95 14.77
C GLN A 43 4.54 14.72 13.69
N GLU A 44 5.40 14.04 12.92
CA GLU A 44 6.23 14.65 11.89
C GLU A 44 5.75 14.29 10.48
N LYS A 45 5.50 15.31 9.66
CA LYS A 45 5.12 15.10 8.26
C LYS A 45 6.28 14.47 7.49
N ASN A 46 5.98 13.39 6.76
CA ASN A 46 6.94 12.70 5.90
C ASN A 46 8.19 12.20 6.66
N HIS A 47 8.00 11.67 7.87
CA HIS A 47 9.11 11.16 8.67
C HIS A 47 9.98 10.15 7.87
N PRO A 48 11.32 10.28 7.84
CA PRO A 48 12.20 9.47 6.99
C PRO A 48 12.03 7.96 7.16
N PHE A 49 11.82 7.49 8.39
CA PHE A 49 11.59 6.07 8.68
C PHE A 49 10.39 5.50 7.90
N ALA A 50 9.27 6.23 7.87
CA ALA A 50 8.06 5.78 7.19
C ALA A 50 8.26 5.79 5.66
N LEU A 51 8.96 6.80 5.14
CA LEU A 51 9.34 6.86 3.72
C LEU A 51 10.27 5.70 3.33
N ASP A 52 11.23 5.34 4.18
CA ASP A 52 12.12 4.21 3.95
C ASP A 52 11.37 2.88 3.94
N ILE A 53 10.44 2.64 4.88
CA ILE A 53 9.60 1.44 4.86
C ILE A 53 8.76 1.39 3.58
N LEU A 54 8.17 2.52 3.17
CA LEU A 54 7.38 2.60 1.94
C LEU A 54 8.22 2.18 0.72
N GLU A 55 9.43 2.74 0.56
CA GLU A 55 10.28 2.41 -0.59
C GLU A 55 10.76 0.95 -0.55
N LEU A 56 11.08 0.41 0.62
CA LEU A 56 11.45 -1.00 0.77
C LEU A 56 10.27 -1.93 0.47
N CYS A 57 9.08 -1.61 0.96
CA CYS A 57 7.86 -2.39 0.68
C CYS A 57 7.51 -2.37 -0.81
N LYS A 58 7.65 -1.21 -1.46
CA LYS A 58 7.49 -1.07 -2.92
C LYS A 58 8.47 -1.97 -3.67
N GLU A 59 9.75 -1.95 -3.31
CA GLU A 59 10.76 -2.76 -3.98
C GLU A 59 10.52 -4.26 -3.75
N GLU A 60 10.20 -4.66 -2.52
CA GLU A 60 9.97 -6.05 -2.14
C GLU A 60 8.74 -6.66 -2.84
N THR A 61 7.69 -5.86 -3.03
CA THR A 61 6.46 -6.30 -3.70
C THR A 61 6.51 -6.14 -5.22
N ARG A 62 7.50 -5.42 -5.76
CA ARG A 62 7.62 -5.09 -7.18
C ARG A 62 7.66 -6.34 -8.05
N ARG A 63 6.65 -6.51 -8.91
CA ARG A 63 6.52 -7.65 -9.84
C ARG A 63 6.53 -9.03 -9.15
N SER A 64 6.32 -9.08 -7.83
CA SER A 64 6.25 -10.33 -7.10
C SER A 64 5.05 -11.15 -7.55
N LYS A 65 5.22 -12.48 -7.59
CA LYS A 65 4.13 -13.45 -7.76
C LYS A 65 3.84 -14.20 -6.46
N ASN A 66 4.54 -13.87 -5.37
CA ASN A 66 4.27 -14.48 -4.07
C ASN A 66 3.06 -13.81 -3.42
N VAL A 67 1.94 -14.53 -3.37
CA VAL A 67 0.67 -14.02 -2.82
C VAL A 67 0.79 -13.60 -1.36
N GLN A 68 1.54 -14.37 -0.55
CA GLN A 68 1.73 -14.06 0.87
C GLN A 68 2.54 -12.78 1.05
N LYS A 69 3.61 -12.63 0.26
CA LYS A 69 4.42 -11.40 0.25
C LYS A 69 3.58 -10.18 -0.12
N LEU A 70 2.79 -10.28 -1.20
CA LEU A 70 1.94 -9.18 -1.67
C LEU A 70 0.92 -8.77 -0.60
N ARG A 71 0.26 -9.73 0.05
CA ARG A 71 -0.68 -9.45 1.14
C ARG A 71 -0.01 -8.78 2.34
N SER A 72 1.11 -9.32 2.81
CA SER A 72 1.85 -8.71 3.92
C SER A 72 2.39 -7.32 3.56
N GLY A 73 2.73 -7.08 2.29
CA GLY A 73 3.07 -5.76 1.79
C GLY A 73 1.87 -4.80 1.80
N THR A 74 0.69 -5.25 1.35
CA THR A 74 -0.57 -4.49 1.44
C THR A 74 -0.85 -4.08 2.89
N ASP A 75 -0.73 -5.01 3.85
CA ASP A 75 -1.00 -4.72 5.27
C ASP A 75 -0.08 -3.60 5.79
N VAL A 76 1.22 -3.70 5.48
CA VAL A 76 2.20 -2.65 5.83
C VAL A 76 1.86 -1.33 5.17
N LEU A 77 1.50 -1.33 3.87
CA LEU A 77 1.10 -0.11 3.16
C LEU A 77 -0.11 0.54 3.84
N CYS A 78 -1.15 -0.23 4.19
CA CYS A 78 -2.30 0.29 4.93
C CYS A 78 -1.87 0.88 6.29
N GLY A 79 -1.01 0.19 7.03
CA GLY A 79 -0.48 0.68 8.31
C GLY A 79 0.32 1.98 8.19
N LEU A 80 1.01 2.22 7.07
CA LEU A 80 1.78 3.46 6.83
C LEU A 80 0.90 4.70 6.62
N VAL A 81 -0.42 4.55 6.44
CA VAL A 81 -1.32 5.70 6.24
C VAL A 81 -1.40 6.60 7.49
N GLN A 82 -1.08 6.05 8.67
CA GLN A 82 -1.06 6.78 9.94
C GLN A 82 -0.04 7.93 9.96
N PHE A 83 1.01 7.88 9.13
CA PHE A 83 2.01 8.94 9.05
C PHE A 83 1.49 10.10 8.18
N PRO A 84 1.53 11.36 8.66
CA PRO A 84 0.99 12.48 7.90
C PRO A 84 1.93 12.94 6.79
N GLY A 85 1.36 13.66 5.82
CA GLY A 85 2.07 14.27 4.70
C GLY A 85 1.85 13.57 3.36
N GLU A 86 2.78 13.77 2.44
CA GLU A 86 2.72 13.23 1.08
C GLU A 86 2.87 11.70 1.03
N ILE A 87 3.36 11.08 2.11
CA ILE A 87 3.40 9.62 2.26
C ILE A 87 2.03 8.98 2.07
N ARG A 88 0.94 9.59 2.57
CA ARG A 88 -0.43 9.08 2.40
C ARG A 88 -0.82 8.93 0.93
N LYS A 89 -0.57 9.96 0.12
CA LYS A 89 -0.81 9.90 -1.34
C LYS A 89 0.03 8.81 -2.01
N LYS A 90 1.29 8.63 -1.58
CA LYS A 90 2.15 7.57 -2.12
C LYS A 90 1.65 6.17 -1.74
N VAL A 91 1.20 5.98 -0.51
CA VAL A 91 0.56 4.73 -0.03
C VAL A 91 -0.68 4.42 -0.86
N LEU A 92 -1.61 5.38 -0.97
CA LEU A 92 -2.82 5.24 -1.78
C LEU A 92 -2.47 4.86 -3.22
N PHE A 93 -1.49 5.54 -3.83
CA PHE A 93 -1.04 5.20 -5.17
C PHE A 93 -0.54 3.75 -5.29
N GLN A 94 0.21 3.23 -4.30
CA GLN A 94 0.64 1.83 -4.32
C GLN A 94 -0.52 0.85 -4.17
N LEU A 95 -1.48 1.12 -3.29
CA LEU A 95 -2.69 0.31 -3.15
C LEU A 95 -3.49 0.29 -4.46
N LEU A 96 -3.64 1.43 -5.14
CA LEU A 96 -4.31 1.54 -6.45
C LEU A 96 -3.58 0.77 -7.57
N LEU A 97 -2.27 0.53 -7.45
CA LEU A 97 -1.56 -0.38 -8.36
C LEU A 97 -1.92 -1.84 -8.08
N LEU A 98 -1.99 -2.23 -6.80
CA LEU A 98 -2.33 -3.58 -6.35
C LEU A 98 -3.79 -3.95 -6.64
N LEU A 99 -4.72 -2.99 -6.66
CA LEU A 99 -6.09 -3.17 -7.15
C LEU A 99 -6.16 -3.60 -8.61
N CYS A 100 -5.12 -3.37 -9.40
CA CYS A 100 -5.01 -3.81 -10.80
C CYS A 100 -4.03 -4.97 -10.98
N HIS A 101 -3.67 -5.69 -9.91
CA HIS A 101 -2.73 -6.80 -9.99
C HIS A 101 -3.23 -7.93 -10.91
N THR A 102 -2.29 -8.70 -11.47
CA THR A 102 -2.61 -9.83 -12.36
C THR A 102 -3.40 -10.95 -11.67
N PHE A 103 -3.27 -11.06 -10.34
CA PHE A 103 -3.94 -12.08 -9.54
C PHE A 103 -5.22 -11.52 -8.89
N PRO A 104 -6.42 -12.04 -9.25
CA PRO A 104 -7.70 -11.60 -8.69
C PRO A 104 -7.75 -11.60 -7.16
N ILE A 105 -7.14 -12.62 -6.53
CA ILE A 105 -7.08 -12.76 -5.08
C ILE A 105 -6.35 -11.61 -4.37
N ILE A 106 -5.38 -10.98 -5.04
CA ILE A 106 -4.65 -9.82 -4.52
C ILE A 106 -5.49 -8.55 -4.66
N ARG A 107 -6.21 -8.41 -5.78
CA ARG A 107 -7.08 -7.26 -6.01
C ARG A 107 -8.18 -7.19 -4.96
N LYS A 108 -8.87 -8.32 -4.70
CA LYS A 108 -9.90 -8.42 -3.65
C LYS A 108 -9.36 -8.10 -2.26
N SER A 109 -8.25 -8.74 -1.87
CA SER A 109 -7.70 -8.48 -0.53
C SER A 109 -7.25 -7.03 -0.39
N THR A 110 -6.66 -6.44 -1.43
CA THR A 110 -6.27 -5.02 -1.40
C THR A 110 -7.46 -4.09 -1.26
N ALA A 111 -8.57 -4.36 -1.96
CA ALA A 111 -9.79 -3.57 -1.82
C ALA A 111 -10.37 -3.64 -0.41
N SER A 112 -10.47 -4.85 0.17
CA SER A 112 -10.93 -5.02 1.55
C SER A 112 -10.03 -4.31 2.56
N SER A 113 -8.71 -4.50 2.46
CA SER A 113 -7.76 -3.83 3.35
C SER A 113 -7.76 -2.31 3.21
N ALA A 114 -7.94 -1.78 2.00
CA ALA A 114 -8.04 -0.34 1.78
C ALA A 114 -9.34 0.24 2.34
N TYR A 115 -10.46 -0.48 2.20
CA TYR A 115 -11.75 -0.12 2.78
C TYR A 115 -11.66 -0.04 4.31
N GLU A 116 -11.15 -1.08 4.97
CA GLU A 116 -10.95 -1.12 6.43
C GLU A 116 -9.99 -0.02 6.91
N MET A 117 -8.91 0.22 6.16
CA MET A 117 -7.97 1.30 6.45
C MET A 117 -8.66 2.66 6.44
N LEU A 118 -9.50 2.96 5.45
CA LEU A 118 -10.20 4.24 5.35
C LEU A 118 -11.30 4.40 6.40
N LEU A 119 -11.90 3.31 6.89
CA LEU A 119 -12.78 3.35 8.05
C LEU A 119 -12.02 3.63 9.36
N THR A 120 -10.77 3.18 9.45
CA THR A 120 -9.92 3.36 10.64
C THR A 120 -9.29 4.75 10.68
N TYR A 121 -8.87 5.27 9.53
CA TYR A 121 -8.21 6.56 9.36
C TYR A 121 -9.05 7.46 8.43
N ASP A 122 -10.11 8.04 8.99
CA ASP A 122 -11.10 8.87 8.27
C ASP A 122 -10.56 10.23 7.81
N ASP A 123 -9.40 10.65 8.31
CA ASP A 123 -8.71 11.89 7.95
C ASP A 123 -7.78 11.77 6.71
N VAL A 124 -7.72 10.58 6.10
CA VAL A 124 -6.85 10.30 4.95
C VAL A 124 -7.43 10.86 3.65
N VAL A 125 -8.75 10.86 3.53
CA VAL A 125 -9.52 11.28 2.37
C VAL A 125 -10.48 12.39 2.81
N ASP A 126 -10.84 13.27 1.88
CA ASP A 126 -11.82 14.33 2.17
C ASP A 126 -13.17 13.70 2.60
N PRO A 127 -13.75 14.10 3.75
CA PRO A 127 -15.02 13.55 4.22
C PRO A 127 -16.15 13.66 3.20
N GLU A 128 -16.13 14.66 2.31
CA GLU A 128 -17.15 14.84 1.28
C GLU A 128 -17.15 13.72 0.21
N ILE A 129 -16.03 13.02 0.04
CA ILE A 129 -15.89 11.95 -0.96
C ILE A 129 -15.68 10.56 -0.33
N LEU A 130 -15.59 10.46 1.00
CA LEU A 130 -15.26 9.21 1.69
C LEU A 130 -16.28 8.12 1.36
N ASP A 131 -17.58 8.42 1.44
CA ASP A 131 -18.64 7.48 1.12
C ASP A 131 -18.57 6.97 -0.33
N ASP A 132 -18.28 7.86 -1.29
CA ASP A 132 -18.11 7.48 -2.70
C ASP A 132 -16.89 6.57 -2.90
N VAL A 133 -15.78 6.86 -2.22
CA VAL A 133 -14.57 6.03 -2.28
C VAL A 133 -14.84 4.64 -1.68
N LEU A 134 -15.51 4.59 -0.52
CA LEU A 134 -15.87 3.35 0.15
C LEU A 134 -16.84 2.52 -0.70
N ALA A 135 -17.83 3.15 -1.33
CA ALA A 135 -18.77 2.48 -2.24
C ALA A 135 -18.05 1.88 -3.45
N VAL A 136 -17.13 2.60 -4.09
CA VAL A 136 -16.35 2.04 -5.21
C VAL A 136 -15.50 0.85 -4.74
N LEU A 137 -14.90 0.92 -3.55
CA LEU A 137 -14.11 -0.18 -3.00
C LEU A 137 -14.97 -1.41 -2.67
N SER A 138 -16.19 -1.24 -2.16
CA SER A 138 -17.09 -2.36 -1.79
C SER A 138 -17.84 -2.97 -2.97
N ASP A 139 -18.34 -2.13 -3.88
CA ASP A 139 -19.31 -2.54 -4.90
C ASP A 139 -18.63 -3.06 -6.18
N THR A 140 -17.35 -2.69 -6.39
CA THR A 140 -16.57 -3.16 -7.52
C THR A 140 -16.27 -4.66 -7.40
N THR A 141 -16.55 -5.41 -8.47
CA THR A 141 -16.12 -6.82 -8.60
C THR A 141 -14.62 -6.90 -8.92
N TRP A 142 -13.76 -6.76 -7.90
CA TRP A 142 -12.30 -6.68 -8.06
C TRP A 142 -11.64 -7.96 -8.63
N ASP A 143 -12.32 -9.10 -8.61
CA ASP A 143 -11.88 -10.33 -9.27
C ASP A 143 -12.32 -10.46 -10.73
N GLY A 144 -13.03 -9.46 -11.27
CA GLY A 144 -13.47 -9.39 -12.67
C GLY A 144 -12.36 -9.14 -13.70
N ASP A 145 -12.74 -8.71 -14.89
CA ASP A 145 -11.81 -8.41 -15.98
C ASP A 145 -10.98 -7.15 -15.70
N LEU A 146 -9.73 -7.14 -16.19
CA LEU A 146 -8.79 -6.04 -15.94
C LEU A 146 -9.24 -4.69 -16.55
N PRO A 147 -9.85 -4.63 -17.74
CA PRO A 147 -10.41 -3.38 -18.26
C PRO A 147 -11.40 -2.72 -17.29
N GLY A 148 -12.45 -3.44 -16.86
CA GLY A 148 -13.44 -2.91 -15.92
C GLY A 148 -12.83 -2.50 -14.58
N VAL A 149 -11.94 -3.34 -14.02
CA VAL A 149 -11.21 -3.01 -12.79
C VAL A 149 -10.38 -1.72 -12.92
N ARG A 150 -9.77 -1.47 -14.09
CA ARG A 150 -8.96 -0.26 -14.33
C ARG A 150 -9.81 0.99 -14.40
N GLU A 151 -11.04 0.90 -14.92
CA GLU A 151 -11.98 2.02 -14.93
C GLU A 151 -12.34 2.43 -13.51
N GLN A 152 -12.72 1.46 -12.66
CA GLN A 152 -13.04 1.72 -11.25
C GLN A 152 -11.83 2.27 -10.48
N ARG A 153 -10.63 1.73 -10.71
CA ARG A 153 -9.38 2.27 -10.15
C ARG A 153 -9.15 3.72 -10.60
N ASN A 154 -9.40 4.05 -11.86
CA ASN A 154 -9.22 5.43 -12.35
C ASN A 154 -10.22 6.40 -11.72
N GLN A 155 -11.45 5.97 -11.45
CA GLN A 155 -12.43 6.74 -10.67
C GLN A 155 -11.89 7.00 -9.25
N LEU A 156 -11.35 5.98 -8.58
CA LEU A 156 -10.70 6.15 -7.27
C LEU A 156 -9.53 7.15 -7.32
N CYS A 157 -8.71 7.13 -8.38
CA CYS A 157 -7.65 8.12 -8.60
C CYS A 157 -8.21 9.55 -8.69
N ASP A 158 -9.31 9.75 -9.43
CA ASP A 158 -9.93 11.06 -9.62
C ASP A 158 -10.52 11.59 -8.31
N LEU A 159 -11.30 10.75 -7.59
CA LEU A 159 -11.86 11.09 -6.28
C LEU A 159 -10.77 11.52 -5.31
N MET A 160 -9.77 10.66 -5.09
CA MET A 160 -8.70 10.91 -4.12
C MET A 160 -7.62 11.88 -4.60
N LYS A 161 -7.73 12.43 -5.82
CA LYS A 161 -6.74 13.31 -6.46
C LYS A 161 -5.33 12.69 -6.49
N VAL A 162 -5.26 11.37 -6.67
CA VAL A 162 -4.03 10.59 -6.77
C VAL A 162 -3.70 10.36 -8.26
N PRO A 163 -2.43 10.43 -8.70
CA PRO A 163 -2.09 10.24 -10.11
C PRO A 163 -2.57 8.90 -10.66
N LYS A 164 -3.14 8.90 -11.87
CA LYS A 164 -3.50 7.67 -12.59
C LYS A 164 -2.23 6.92 -13.02
N PRO A 165 -2.08 5.62 -12.69
CA PRO A 165 -0.99 4.82 -13.19
C PRO A 165 -1.00 4.72 -14.72
N LYS A 166 0.10 5.15 -15.35
CA LYS A 166 0.30 5.06 -16.79
C LYS A 166 0.82 3.67 -17.17
N LEU A 167 0.26 3.09 -18.22
CA LEU A 167 0.82 1.89 -18.85
C LEU A 167 2.17 2.27 -19.46
N VAL A 168 3.26 1.71 -18.94
CA VAL A 168 4.55 1.76 -19.62
C VAL A 168 4.48 0.71 -20.72
N SER A 169 4.29 1.15 -21.97
CA SER A 169 4.46 0.28 -23.13
C SER A 169 5.90 -0.25 -23.11
N LYS A 170 6.07 -1.57 -23.05
CA LYS A 170 7.37 -2.16 -23.34
C LYS A 170 7.66 -1.88 -24.81
N VAL A 171 8.64 -1.03 -25.10
CA VAL A 171 9.27 -1.02 -26.42
C VAL A 171 9.94 -2.37 -26.56
N SER A 172 9.34 -3.26 -27.34
CA SER A 172 9.95 -4.51 -27.77
C SER A 172 11.21 -4.14 -28.56
N GLN A 173 12.38 -4.30 -27.95
CA GLN A 173 13.62 -4.34 -28.72
C GLN A 173 13.59 -5.65 -29.50
N SER A 174 13.30 -5.53 -30.80
CA SER A 174 13.51 -6.55 -31.84
C SER A 174 14.99 -6.78 -32.08
#